data_AF-A0A7C7QUS9-F1
#
_entry.id   AF-A0A7C7QUS9-F1
#
_cell.length_a   1.000
_cell.length_b   1.000
_cell.length_c   1.000
_cell.angle_alpha   90.00
_cell.angle_beta   90.00
_cell.angle_gamma   90.00
#
_symmetry.space_group_name_H-M   'P 1'
#
loop_
_entity.id
_entity.type
_entity.pdbx_description
1 polymer ?
#
loop_
_entity_poly.entity_id
_entity_poly.type
_entity_poly.pdbx_seq_one_letter_code
_entity_poly.pdbx_strand_id
1 'polypeptide(L)'
;MASEERRAEFLAKAIEFFAQEGFESSTRELARRLGVTQPLLYRYFPSKGDLISEVYDAVYVKRWREEWGAILADRSRPLRDRLMEFYIAYTDVVFHNDWMRIFLFSG
;
A
#
# COMPACT_ATOMS: atom_id res chain seq x y z
N MET A 1 10.24 18.24 6.78
CA MET A 1 10.26 17.43 8.02
C MET A 1 8.85 17.29 8.60
N ALA A 2 8.31 18.22 9.38
CA ALA A 2 6.98 18.05 10.01
C ALA A 2 5.81 17.77 9.04
N SER A 3 5.81 18.36 7.83
CA SER A 3 4.74 18.13 6.84
C SER A 3 4.83 16.76 6.15
N GLU A 4 6.02 16.23 5.94
CA GLU A 4 6.21 14.89 5.33
C GLU A 4 5.95 13.78 6.33
N GLU A 5 6.40 13.96 7.58
CA GLU A 5 6.09 13.04 8.68
C GLU A 5 4.58 12.94 8.91
N ARG A 6 3.89 14.08 8.92
CA ARG A 6 2.42 14.14 9.02
C ARG A 6 1.72 13.45 7.85
N ARG A 7 2.25 13.64 6.63
CA ARG A 7 1.72 13.00 5.43
C ARG A 7 1.88 11.48 5.48
N ALA A 8 3.04 11.01 5.94
CA ALA A 8 3.29 9.59 6.15
C ALA A 8 2.39 8.99 7.25
N GLU A 9 2.18 9.72 8.35
CA GLU A 9 1.23 9.36 9.41
C GLU A 9 -0.19 9.19 8.85
N PHE A 10 -0.67 10.16 8.07
CA PHE A 10 -2.00 10.09 7.47
C PHE A 10 -2.11 8.94 6.47
N LEU A 11 -1.08 8.69 5.67
CA LEU A 11 -1.05 7.58 4.72
C LEU A 11 -1.11 6.23 5.45
N ALA A 12 -0.33 6.05 6.52
CA ALA A 12 -0.35 4.83 7.33
C ALA A 12 -1.75 4.55 7.90
N LYS A 13 -2.41 5.59 8.43
CA LYS A 13 -3.78 5.47 8.96
C LYS A 13 -4.83 5.27 7.87
N ALA A 14 -4.64 5.83 6.68
CA ALA A 14 -5.50 5.56 5.54
C ALA A 14 -5.38 4.10 5.08
N ILE A 15 -4.19 3.52 5.07
CA ILE A 15 -3.96 2.09 4.78
C ILE A 15 -4.75 1.24 5.78
N GLU A 16 -4.61 1.48 7.09
CA GLU A 16 -5.37 0.76 8.12
C GLU A 16 -6.89 0.89 7.91
N PHE A 17 -7.36 2.10 7.62
CA PHE A 17 -8.77 2.39 7.43
C PHE A 17 -9.36 1.67 6.21
N PHE A 18 -8.70 1.76 5.05
CA PHE A 18 -9.19 1.12 3.83
C PHE A 18 -9.05 -0.41 3.88
N ALA A 19 -8.05 -0.94 4.60
CA ALA A 19 -7.99 -2.36 4.89
C ALA A 19 -9.20 -2.84 5.73
N GLN A 20 -9.74 -1.99 6.60
CA GLN A 20 -10.88 -2.35 7.45
C GLN A 20 -12.23 -2.17 6.74
N GLU A 21 -12.41 -1.03 6.07
CA GLU A 21 -13.72 -0.53 5.61
C GLU A 21 -13.89 -0.55 4.09
N GLY A 22 -12.84 -0.89 3.33
CA GLY A 22 -12.83 -0.86 1.87
C GLY A 22 -12.78 0.54 1.26
N PHE A 23 -12.52 0.63 -0.04
CA PHE A 23 -12.32 1.92 -0.73
C PHE A 23 -13.61 2.71 -0.94
N GLU A 24 -14.80 2.11 -0.84
CA GLU A 24 -16.07 2.83 -0.93
C GLU A 24 -16.35 3.72 0.29
N SER A 25 -15.64 3.49 1.40
CA SER A 25 -15.75 4.27 2.63
C SER A 25 -15.48 5.77 2.44
N SER A 26 -16.04 6.59 3.34
CA SER A 26 -16.01 8.05 3.23
C SER A 26 -14.71 8.65 3.76
N THR A 27 -14.09 9.55 2.99
CA THR A 27 -12.93 10.34 3.46
C THR A 27 -13.27 11.28 4.62
N ARG A 28 -14.56 11.57 4.85
CA ARG A 28 -15.01 12.32 6.03
C ARG A 28 -14.84 11.49 7.30
N GLU A 29 -15.15 10.20 7.23
CA GLU A 29 -14.96 9.27 8.34
C GLU A 29 -13.47 9.04 8.61
N LEU A 30 -12.65 8.90 7.57
CA LEU A 30 -11.19 8.87 7.71
C LEU A 30 -10.65 10.12 8.41
N ALA A 31 -11.05 11.33 7.97
CA ALA A 31 -10.63 12.57 8.60
C ALA A 31 -11.02 12.63 10.10
N ARG A 32 -12.23 12.14 10.44
CA ARG A 32 -12.69 12.01 11.82
C ARG A 32 -11.80 11.07 12.63
N ARG A 33 -11.43 9.90 12.10
CA ARG A 33 -10.52 8.94 12.76
C ARG A 33 -9.11 9.49 12.94
N LEU A 34 -8.65 10.31 11.99
CA LEU A 34 -7.38 11.04 12.05
C LEU A 34 -7.40 12.23 13.02
N GLY A 35 -8.56 12.61 13.55
CA GLY A 35 -8.69 13.81 14.41
C GLY A 35 -8.47 15.12 13.65
N VAL A 36 -8.72 15.15 12.34
CA VAL A 36 -8.52 16.32 11.48
C VAL A 36 -9.77 16.67 10.68
N THR A 37 -9.76 17.86 10.08
CA THR A 37 -10.83 18.27 9.17
C THR A 37 -10.63 17.63 7.79
N GLN A 38 -11.73 17.35 7.09
CA GLN A 38 -11.68 16.83 5.72
C GLN A 38 -10.92 17.77 4.75
N PRO A 39 -11.05 19.11 4.83
CA PRO A 39 -10.22 20.02 4.04
C PRO A 39 -8.72 19.91 4.35
N LEU A 40 -8.33 19.66 5.61
CA LEU A 40 -6.91 19.46 5.95
C LEU A 40 -6.40 18.16 5.32
N LEU A 41 -7.18 17.07 5.36
CA LEU A 41 -6.83 15.83 4.68
C LEU A 41 -6.59 16.06 3.17
N TYR A 42 -7.49 16.82 2.52
CA TYR A 42 -7.36 17.13 1.10
C TYR A 42 -6.23 18.10 0.74
N ARG A 43 -5.65 18.80 1.73
CA ARG A 43 -4.40 19.54 1.51
C ARG A 43 -3.20 18.61 1.28
N TYR A 44 -3.23 17.39 1.83
CA TYR A 44 -2.18 16.38 1.65
C TYR A 44 -2.45 15.45 0.48
N PHE A 45 -3.72 15.13 0.24
CA PHE A 45 -4.18 14.22 -0.81
C PHE A 45 -5.35 14.88 -1.56
N PRO A 46 -5.11 15.55 -2.70
CA PRO A 46 -6.08 16.47 -3.31
C PRO A 46 -7.48 15.90 -3.57
N SER A 47 -7.59 14.59 -3.78
CA SER A 47 -8.86 13.88 -3.90
C SER A 47 -8.84 12.53 -3.19
N LYS A 48 -10.02 11.90 -3.06
CA LYS A 48 -10.13 10.50 -2.63
C LYS A 48 -9.35 9.58 -3.59
N GLY A 49 -9.38 9.86 -4.89
CA GLY A 49 -8.63 9.11 -5.90
C GLY A 49 -7.12 9.18 -5.69
N ASP A 50 -6.59 10.37 -5.42
CA ASP A 50 -5.15 10.56 -5.15
C ASP A 50 -4.72 9.84 -3.86
N LEU A 51 -5.53 9.94 -2.80
CA LEU A 51 -5.29 9.20 -1.56
C LEU A 51 -5.28 7.69 -1.81
N ILE A 52 -6.23 7.18 -2.58
CA ILE A 52 -6.31 5.76 -2.93
C ILE A 52 -5.08 5.36 -3.75
N SER A 53 -4.69 6.15 -4.76
CA SER A 53 -3.49 5.90 -5.56
C SER A 53 -2.24 5.80 -4.70
N GLU A 54 -2.10 6.64 -3.69
CA GLU A 54 -0.96 6.57 -2.78
C GLU A 54 -0.98 5.40 -1.81
N VAL A 55 -2.18 5.01 -1.36
CA VAL A 55 -2.36 3.76 -0.61
C VAL A 55 -1.97 2.58 -1.50
N TYR A 56 -2.37 2.58 -2.78
CA TYR A 56 -1.92 1.58 -3.75
C TYR A 56 -0.40 1.58 -3.91
N ASP A 57 0.21 2.73 -4.14
CA ASP A 57 1.66 2.82 -4.31
C ASP A 57 2.42 2.35 -3.07
N ALA A 58 1.95 2.70 -1.87
CA ALA A 58 2.57 2.30 -0.61
C ALA A 58 2.41 0.80 -0.31
N VAL A 59 1.28 0.20 -0.69
CA VAL A 59 0.99 -1.21 -0.40
C VAL A 59 1.53 -2.15 -1.48
N TYR A 60 1.50 -1.76 -2.75
CA TYR A 60 1.83 -2.64 -3.87
C TYR A 60 3.17 -2.31 -4.55
N VAL A 61 3.45 -1.02 -4.78
CA VAL A 61 4.61 -0.63 -5.62
C VAL A 61 5.88 -0.50 -4.79
N LYS A 62 5.84 0.23 -3.67
CA LYS A 62 7.01 0.46 -2.81
C LYS A 62 7.50 -0.77 -2.06
N ARG A 63 6.72 -1.86 -2.05
CA ARG A 63 7.12 -3.15 -1.47
C ARG A 63 7.92 -4.01 -2.43
N TRP A 64 8.06 -3.60 -3.70
CA TRP A 64 8.94 -4.27 -4.64
C TRP A 64 10.38 -4.20 -4.14
N ARG A 65 10.99 -5.35 -3.89
CA ARG A 65 12.40 -5.43 -3.50
C ARG A 65 13.27 -5.61 -4.74
N GLU A 66 14.33 -4.83 -4.85
CA GLU A 66 15.28 -4.90 -5.98
C GLU A 66 15.89 -6.31 -6.14
N GLU A 67 16.06 -7.02 -5.01
CA GLU A 67 16.55 -8.41 -4.96
C GLU A 67 15.69 -9.39 -5.77
N TRP A 68 14.38 -9.13 -5.92
CA TRP A 68 13.50 -9.96 -6.74
C TRP A 68 13.87 -9.91 -8.21
N GLY A 69 14.28 -8.74 -8.69
CA GLY A 69 14.79 -8.56 -10.05
C GLY A 69 16.05 -9.40 -10.27
N ALA A 70 16.94 -9.45 -9.27
CA ALA A 70 18.17 -10.24 -9.34
C ALA A 70 17.89 -11.74 -9.42
N ILE A 71 16.94 -12.26 -8.61
CA ILE A 71 16.50 -13.68 -8.66
C ILE A 71 16.01 -14.04 -10.07
N LEU A 72 15.17 -13.19 -10.66
CA LEU A 72 14.60 -13.44 -11.98
C LEU A 72 15.61 -13.25 -13.12
N ALA A 73 16.64 -12.42 -12.94
CA ALA A 73 17.64 -12.12 -13.96
C ALA A 73 18.75 -13.17 -14.08
N ASP A 74 18.99 -13.99 -13.04
CA ASP A 74 20.09 -14.96 -13.03
C ASP A 74 19.87 -16.11 -14.04
N ARG A 75 20.43 -16.01 -15.24
CA ARG A 75 20.24 -17.06 -16.28
C ARG A 75 21.07 -18.32 -16.06
N SER A 76 21.92 -18.38 -15.02
CA SER A 76 22.69 -19.58 -14.70
C SER A 76 21.83 -20.68 -14.06
N ARG A 77 20.65 -20.33 -13.54
CA ARG A 77 19.71 -21.24 -12.86
C ARG A 77 18.50 -21.58 -13.74
N PRO A 78 17.91 -22.79 -13.59
CA PRO A 78 16.66 -23.14 -14.26
C PRO A 78 15.55 -22.11 -13.99
N LEU A 79 14.71 -21.82 -15.00
CA LEU A 79 13.60 -20.87 -14.87
C LEU A 79 12.66 -21.23 -13.71
N ARG A 80 12.35 -22.51 -13.55
CA ARG A 80 11.46 -23.00 -12.50
C ARG A 80 11.96 -22.61 -11.11
N ASP A 81 13.25 -22.75 -10.84
CA ASP A 81 13.81 -22.52 -9.51
C ASP A 81 13.80 -21.03 -9.18
N ARG A 82 14.06 -20.17 -10.17
CA ARG A 82 13.99 -18.70 -10.04
C ARG A 82 12.57 -18.23 -9.77
N LEU A 83 11.60 -18.78 -10.49
CA LEU A 83 10.19 -18.47 -10.27
C LEU A 83 9.74 -18.92 -8.88
N MET A 84 10.12 -20.14 -8.46
CA MET A 84 9.77 -20.65 -7.13
C MET A 84 10.35 -19.77 -6.01
N GLU A 85 11.62 -19.43 -6.09
CA GLU A 85 12.27 -18.56 -5.09
C GLU A 85 11.68 -17.16 -5.09
N PHE A 86 11.45 -16.57 -6.28
CA PHE A 86 10.76 -15.29 -6.41
C PHE A 86 9.38 -15.35 -5.76
N TYR A 87 8.56 -16.37 -6.06
CA TYR A 87 7.21 -16.47 -5.50
C TYR A 87 7.25 -16.65 -3.99
N ILE A 88 8.15 -17.47 -3.43
CA ILE A 88 8.31 -17.63 -1.98
C ILE A 88 8.66 -16.27 -1.33
N ALA A 89 9.69 -15.58 -1.84
CA ALA A 89 10.11 -14.28 -1.32
C ALA A 89 9.04 -13.18 -1.50
N TYR A 90 8.31 -13.22 -2.61
CA TYR A 90 7.20 -12.33 -2.91
C TYR A 90 6.05 -12.55 -1.92
N THR A 91 5.70 -13.81 -1.65
CA THR A 91 4.58 -14.15 -0.77
C THR A 91 4.79 -13.69 0.68
N ASP A 92 6.02 -13.69 1.19
CA ASP A 92 6.32 -13.16 2.54
C ASP A 92 5.98 -11.67 2.67
N VAL A 93 6.15 -10.90 1.59
CA VAL A 93 5.90 -9.45 1.57
C VAL A 93 4.42 -9.14 1.30
N VAL A 94 3.80 -9.98 0.49
CA VAL A 94 2.46 -9.79 -0.07
C VAL A 94 1.37 -10.31 0.85
N PHE A 95 1.62 -11.34 1.67
CA PHE A 95 0.62 -11.86 2.61
C PHE A 95 0.53 -11.13 3.96
N HIS A 96 1.05 -9.91 4.07
CA HIS A 96 0.77 -9.07 5.24
C HIS A 96 -0.72 -8.66 5.26
N ASN A 97 -1.35 -8.71 6.44
CA ASN A 97 -2.81 -8.62 6.65
C ASN A 97 -3.51 -7.48 5.87
N ASP A 98 -2.88 -6.31 5.80
CA ASP A 98 -3.43 -5.12 5.12
C ASP A 98 -3.55 -5.31 3.60
N TRP A 99 -2.64 -6.08 2.99
CA TRP A 99 -2.60 -6.33 1.55
C TRP A 99 -3.78 -7.19 1.10
N MET A 100 -4.02 -8.33 1.76
CA MET A 100 -5.13 -9.21 1.41
C MET A 100 -6.47 -8.52 1.63
N ARG A 101 -6.60 -7.72 2.69
CA ARG A 101 -7.85 -7.00 2.97
C ARG A 101 -8.13 -5.91 1.95
N ILE A 102 -7.14 -5.06 1.63
CA ILE A 102 -7.30 -4.03 0.59
C ILE A 102 -7.63 -4.68 -0.76
N PHE A 103 -6.95 -5.77 -1.12
CA PHE A 103 -7.24 -6.53 -2.33
C PHE A 103 -8.67 -7.10 -2.35
N LEU A 104 -9.12 -7.73 -1.26
CA LEU A 104 -10.47 -8.31 -1.13
C LEU A 104 -11.59 -7.27 -1.19
N PHE A 105 -11.36 -6.05 -0.69
CA PHE A 105 -12.33 -4.95 -0.74
C PHE A 105 -12.21 -4.04 -1.98
N SER A 106 -11.34 -4.39 -2.94
CA SER A 106 -11.16 -3.64 -4.20
C SER A 106 -11.98 -4.20 -5.38
N GLY A 107 -12.75 -5.27 -5.15
CA GLY A 107 -13.65 -5.89 -6.11
C GLY A 107 -15.13 -5.59 -5.85
#